data_AF-A0A7F8QES6-F1
#
_entry.id   AF-A0A7F8QES6-F1
#
_cell.length_a   1.000
_cell.length_b   1.000
_cell.length_c   1.000
_cell.angle_alpha   90.00
_cell.angle_beta   90.00
_cell.angle_gamma   90.00
#
_symmetry.space_group_name_H-M   'P 1'
#
loop_
_entity.id
_entity.type
_entity.pdbx_description
1 polymer ?
#
loop_
_entity_poly.entity_id
_entity_poly.type
_entity_poly.pdbx_seq_one_letter_code
_entity_poly.pdbx_strand_id
1 'polypeptide(L)'
;TVQALQTASHLSQQADLRSIVEEIEDLVARLDELGGVYLQFEEGLETTALFVAATYKLMDHVGTEPSIKEDQVIQLMNAIFSKKNFESLSEAFSVASAAAALSQNRYHVPVVVVPEGSPSDTHEQASLRLQVTNVLSQPLTQATVKLEHAKSVASRAVVLQKTSFTPVGDVFELNFMNVKFSSGYYDFSVKVEGDNRYIANSVEVSAFLVIPIKSTEMTK
;
A
#
# COMPACT_ATOMS: atom_id res chain seq x y z
N THR A 1 5.58 7.61 26.58
CA THR A 1 6.13 8.50 25.53
C THR A 1 5.15 8.73 24.39
N VAL A 2 4.54 7.71 23.76
CA VAL A 2 3.53 7.90 22.69
C VAL A 2 2.39 8.87 23.05
N GLN A 3 1.87 8.81 24.28
CA GLN A 3 0.86 9.74 24.77
C GLN A 3 1.34 11.21 24.82
N ALA A 4 2.64 11.45 25.00
CA ALA A 4 3.22 12.79 24.97
C ALA A 4 3.17 13.36 23.55
N LEU A 5 3.49 12.56 22.52
CA LEU A 5 3.36 12.95 21.11
C LEU A 5 1.90 13.30 20.79
N GLN A 6 0.97 12.43 21.22
CA GLN A 6 -0.46 12.66 21.02
C GLN A 6 -0.91 13.97 21.69
N THR A 7 -0.51 14.19 22.95
CA THR A 7 -0.86 15.40 23.72
C THR A 7 -0.27 16.65 23.05
N ALA A 8 0.99 16.59 22.63
CA ALA A 8 1.68 17.67 21.95
C ALA A 8 0.98 18.11 20.66
N SER A 9 0.41 17.16 19.90
CA SER A 9 -0.35 17.47 18.68
C SER A 9 -1.60 18.33 18.89
N HIS A 10 -2.04 18.49 20.15
CA HIS A 10 -3.19 19.31 20.55
C HIS A 10 -2.81 20.63 21.24
N LEU A 11 -1.52 20.83 21.52
CA LEU A 11 -1.05 22.07 22.16
C LEU A 11 -1.07 23.24 21.16
N SER A 12 -0.88 24.45 21.67
CA SER A 12 -0.70 25.62 20.82
C SER A 12 0.59 25.50 20.01
N GLN A 13 0.59 25.99 18.77
CA GLN A 13 1.80 26.11 17.95
C GLN A 13 2.88 27.02 18.58
N GLN A 14 2.51 27.81 19.59
CA GLN A 14 3.45 28.63 20.37
C GLN A 14 4.19 27.85 21.47
N ALA A 15 3.76 26.62 21.78
CA ALA A 15 4.43 25.77 22.75
C ALA A 15 5.80 25.32 22.19
N ASP A 16 6.80 25.20 23.06
CA ASP A 16 8.08 24.60 22.68
C ASP A 16 7.93 23.08 22.65
N LEU A 17 7.75 22.52 21.44
CA LEU A 17 7.53 21.10 21.21
C LEU A 17 8.80 20.37 20.74
N ARG A 18 9.95 21.06 20.67
CA ARG A 18 11.19 20.53 20.05
C ARG A 18 11.66 19.23 20.70
N SER A 19 11.72 19.19 22.03
CA SER A 19 12.12 17.98 22.76
C SER A 19 11.19 16.80 22.50
N ILE A 20 9.88 17.04 22.32
CA ILE A 20 8.91 15.97 22.03
C ILE A 20 9.06 15.46 20.60
N VAL A 21 9.42 16.34 19.66
CA VAL A 21 9.72 15.95 18.28
C VAL A 21 10.99 15.10 18.21
N GLU A 22 12.04 15.46 18.96
CA GLU A 22 13.30 14.71 19.03
C GLU A 22 13.09 13.26 19.53
N GLU A 23 12.15 13.04 20.46
CA GLU A 23 11.80 11.71 20.98
C GLU A 23 11.25 10.75 19.90
N ILE A 24 10.82 11.24 18.74
CA ILE A 24 10.36 10.36 17.64
C ILE A 24 11.52 9.46 17.18
N GLU A 25 12.73 9.99 17.05
CA GLU A 25 13.90 9.23 16.59
C GLU A 25 14.25 8.12 17.58
N ASP A 26 14.21 8.43 18.88
CA ASP A 26 14.43 7.45 19.96
C ASP A 26 13.34 6.38 19.99
N LEU A 27 12.08 6.75 19.72
CA LEU A 27 10.98 5.80 19.62
C LEU A 27 11.11 4.87 18.40
N VAL A 28 11.55 5.39 17.26
CA VAL A 28 11.82 4.56 16.07
C VAL A 28 12.93 3.56 16.36
N ALA A 29 13.98 3.95 17.08
CA ALA A 29 15.09 3.08 17.45
C ALA A 29 14.71 1.93 18.40
N ARG A 30 13.53 2.02 19.04
CA ARG A 30 12.99 0.99 19.95
C ARG A 30 12.06 -0.01 19.28
N LEU A 31 11.73 0.18 18.00
CA LEU A 31 10.89 -0.76 17.26
C LEU A 31 11.65 -2.07 17.02
N ASP A 32 10.98 -3.19 17.23
CA ASP A 32 11.47 -4.51 16.88
C ASP A 32 11.23 -4.78 15.39
N GLU A 33 12.30 -5.19 14.70
CA GLU A 33 12.22 -5.69 13.33
C GLU A 33 11.85 -7.18 13.35
N LEU A 34 10.72 -7.52 12.73
CA LEU A 34 10.27 -8.91 12.62
C LEU A 34 10.35 -9.36 11.17
N GLY A 35 11.34 -10.22 10.89
CA GLY A 35 11.51 -10.88 9.60
C GLY A 35 11.78 -9.93 8.43
N GLY A 36 12.27 -8.71 8.68
CA GLY A 36 12.52 -7.68 7.66
C GLY A 36 11.27 -7.07 7.03
N VAL A 37 10.07 -7.49 7.43
CA VAL A 37 8.79 -7.10 6.83
C VAL A 37 7.99 -6.17 7.74
N TYR A 38 8.18 -6.30 9.06
CA TYR A 38 7.41 -5.60 10.07
C TYR A 38 8.32 -4.82 11.01
N LEU A 39 7.86 -3.64 11.40
CA LEU A 39 8.35 -2.91 12.56
C LEU A 39 7.19 -2.75 13.53
N GLN A 40 7.42 -3.09 14.79
CA GLN A 40 6.42 -2.92 15.84
C GLN A 40 7.09 -2.74 17.20
N PHE A 41 6.39 -2.12 18.13
CA PHE A 41 6.80 -2.12 19.52
C PHE A 41 6.59 -3.50 20.17
N GLU A 42 7.41 -3.85 21.16
CA GLU A 42 7.24 -5.04 22.00
C GLU A 42 5.85 -5.05 22.66
N GLU A 43 5.33 -3.88 23.02
CA GLU A 43 3.99 -3.68 23.59
C GLU A 43 2.85 -4.05 22.64
N GLY A 44 3.13 -4.26 21.35
CA GLY A 44 2.19 -4.78 20.37
C GLY A 44 1.57 -3.74 19.43
N LEU A 45 0.53 -4.18 18.73
CA LEU A 45 -0.05 -3.47 17.59
C LEU A 45 -0.72 -2.16 17.97
N GLU A 46 -1.41 -2.13 19.11
CA GLU A 46 -2.10 -0.93 19.59
C GLU A 46 -1.11 0.22 19.80
N THR A 47 -0.01 -0.02 20.53
CA THR A 47 1.05 0.97 20.76
C THR A 47 1.71 1.41 19.45
N THR A 48 1.96 0.46 18.55
CA THR A 48 2.55 0.72 17.22
C THR A 48 1.66 1.63 16.37
N ALA A 49 0.37 1.33 16.30
CA ALA A 49 -0.58 2.14 15.54
C ALA A 49 -0.77 3.53 16.17
N LEU A 50 -0.86 3.61 17.51
CA LEU A 50 -0.98 4.89 18.20
C LEU A 50 0.26 5.75 18.00
N PHE A 51 1.46 5.15 18.00
CA PHE A 51 2.70 5.86 17.68
C PHE A 51 2.67 6.48 16.28
N VAL A 52 2.25 5.72 15.26
CA VAL A 52 2.12 6.24 13.90
C VAL A 52 1.12 7.39 13.86
N ALA A 53 -0.08 7.20 14.42
CA ALA A 53 -1.11 8.23 14.45
C ALA A 53 -0.63 9.53 15.15
N ALA A 54 -0.03 9.39 16.33
CA ALA A 54 0.46 10.51 17.12
C ALA A 54 1.62 11.23 16.44
N THR A 55 2.56 10.48 15.84
CA THR A 55 3.71 11.05 15.14
C THR A 55 3.26 11.87 13.95
N TYR A 56 2.52 11.29 13.00
CA TYR A 56 2.09 12.03 11.81
C TYR A 56 1.25 13.26 12.16
N LYS A 57 0.38 13.15 13.17
CA LYS A 57 -0.42 14.28 13.63
C LYS A 57 0.43 15.39 14.27
N LEU A 58 1.42 15.05 15.09
CA LEU A 58 2.35 16.02 15.67
C LEU A 58 3.20 16.69 14.59
N MET A 59 3.72 15.90 13.65
CA MET A 59 4.56 16.39 12.57
C MET A 59 3.78 17.30 11.61
N ASP A 60 2.53 16.96 11.32
CA ASP A 60 1.62 17.87 10.63
C ASP A 60 1.35 19.15 11.42
N HIS A 61 1.19 19.05 12.74
CA HIS A 61 0.97 20.20 13.61
C HIS A 61 2.16 21.18 13.63
N VAL A 62 3.40 20.66 13.69
CA VAL A 62 4.62 21.49 13.78
C VAL A 62 5.20 21.93 12.45
N GLY A 63 4.77 21.35 11.32
CA GLY A 63 5.26 21.78 10.01
C GLY A 63 6.43 20.99 9.44
N THR A 64 6.85 19.90 10.07
CA THR A 64 8.11 19.21 9.77
C THR A 64 7.88 17.76 9.37
N GLU A 65 8.70 17.22 8.47
CA GLU A 65 8.63 15.81 8.09
C GLU A 65 9.02 14.89 9.26
N PRO A 66 8.30 13.77 9.50
CA PRO A 66 8.69 12.78 10.50
C PRO A 66 10.08 12.23 10.23
N SER A 67 10.90 12.09 11.28
CA SER A 67 12.19 11.39 11.23
C SER A 67 12.00 9.86 11.17
N ILE A 68 11.25 9.39 10.16
CA ILE A 68 10.98 7.97 9.88
C ILE A 68 11.25 7.75 8.40
N LYS A 69 12.13 6.80 8.07
CA LYS A 69 12.45 6.49 6.67
C LYS A 69 11.29 5.79 5.98
N GLU A 70 11.19 5.94 4.66
CA GLU A 70 10.11 5.34 3.85
C GLU A 70 9.97 3.82 4.08
N ASP A 71 11.08 3.07 4.08
CA ASP A 71 11.10 1.63 4.34
C ASP A 71 10.54 1.28 5.73
N GLN A 72 10.86 2.08 6.74
CA GLN A 72 10.33 1.91 8.09
C GLN A 72 8.83 2.20 8.15
N VAL A 73 8.33 3.19 7.40
CA VAL A 73 6.88 3.45 7.29
C VAL A 73 6.19 2.26 6.65
N ILE A 74 6.76 1.68 5.59
CA ILE A 74 6.22 0.48 4.93
C ILE A 74 6.18 -0.70 5.92
N GLN A 75 7.23 -0.92 6.72
CA GLN A 75 7.27 -1.99 7.70
C GLN A 75 6.27 -1.79 8.86
N LEU A 76 6.13 -0.57 9.37
CA LEU A 76 5.11 -0.21 10.38
C LEU A 76 3.71 -0.51 9.87
N MET A 77 3.45 -0.15 8.62
CA MET A 77 2.18 -0.39 7.97
C MET A 77 1.85 -1.85 7.76
N ASN A 78 2.82 -2.63 7.29
CA ASN A 78 2.66 -4.07 7.15
C ASN A 78 2.25 -4.66 8.51
N ALA A 79 2.81 -4.16 9.62
CA ALA A 79 2.42 -4.62 10.95
C ALA A 79 0.97 -4.24 11.25
N ILE A 80 0.65 -2.93 11.15
CA ILE A 80 -0.67 -2.33 11.44
C ILE A 80 -1.81 -3.01 10.68
N PHE A 81 -1.61 -3.32 9.39
CA PHE A 81 -2.66 -3.85 8.50
C PHE A 81 -2.56 -5.37 8.25
N SER A 82 -1.68 -6.08 8.96
CA SER A 82 -1.53 -7.55 8.82
C SER A 82 -2.72 -8.35 9.35
N LYS A 83 -3.43 -7.84 10.37
CA LYS A 83 -4.51 -8.55 11.04
C LYS A 83 -5.88 -8.25 10.40
N LYS A 84 -6.72 -9.28 10.27
CA LYS A 84 -8.13 -9.15 9.86
C LYS A 84 -9.08 -8.89 11.04
N ASN A 85 -8.66 -9.25 12.25
CA ASN A 85 -9.44 -9.11 13.48
C ASN A 85 -8.58 -8.42 14.53
N PHE A 86 -9.21 -7.57 15.34
CA PHE A 86 -8.54 -6.84 16.42
C PHE A 86 -8.90 -7.45 17.77
N GLU A 87 -7.94 -7.46 18.68
CA GLU A 87 -8.07 -8.05 20.02
C GLU A 87 -8.96 -7.21 20.94
N SER A 88 -9.02 -5.90 20.71
CA SER A 88 -9.82 -4.95 21.49
C SER A 88 -10.34 -3.80 20.63
N LEU A 89 -11.34 -3.07 21.16
CA LEU A 89 -11.80 -1.82 20.55
C LEU A 89 -10.72 -0.74 20.56
N SER A 90 -9.80 -0.76 21.54
CA SER A 90 -8.70 0.20 21.64
C SER A 90 -7.65 -0.04 20.56
N GLU A 91 -7.32 -1.30 20.28
CA GLU A 91 -6.47 -1.70 19.17
C GLU A 91 -7.10 -1.28 17.84
N ALA A 92 -8.38 -1.59 17.62
CA ALA A 92 -9.11 -1.19 16.41
C ALA A 92 -9.14 0.33 16.22
N PHE A 93 -9.38 1.09 17.29
CA PHE A 93 -9.35 2.55 17.26
C PHE A 93 -7.97 3.10 16.88
N SER A 94 -6.91 2.51 17.45
CA SER A 94 -5.53 2.94 17.18
C SER A 94 -5.13 2.65 15.73
N VAL A 95 -5.51 1.47 15.20
CA VAL A 95 -5.32 1.11 13.78
C VAL A 95 -6.08 2.05 12.86
N ALA A 96 -7.34 2.35 13.15
CA ALA A 96 -8.13 3.31 12.37
C ALA A 96 -7.53 4.72 12.41
N SER A 97 -7.01 5.14 13.56
CA SER A 97 -6.33 6.44 13.72
C SER A 97 -5.04 6.54 12.91
N ALA A 98 -4.25 5.47 12.89
CA ALA A 98 -3.06 5.37 12.06
C ALA A 98 -3.41 5.42 10.56
N ALA A 99 -4.44 4.68 10.16
CA ALA A 99 -4.93 4.69 8.78
C ALA A 99 -5.40 6.09 8.37
N ALA A 100 -6.14 6.80 9.22
CA ALA A 100 -6.55 8.17 8.97
C ALA A 100 -5.35 9.10 8.79
N ALA A 101 -4.37 9.05 9.69
CA ALA A 101 -3.15 9.87 9.61
C ALA A 101 -2.34 9.58 8.34
N LEU A 102 -2.24 8.32 7.92
CA LEU A 102 -1.49 7.93 6.72
C LEU A 102 -2.27 8.15 5.41
N SER A 103 -3.61 8.18 5.46
CA SER A 103 -4.44 8.36 4.26
C SER A 103 -4.28 9.74 3.64
N GLN A 104 -4.05 10.76 4.47
CA GLN A 104 -3.96 12.16 4.10
C GLN A 104 -3.02 12.90 5.08
N ASN A 105 -1.75 13.00 4.72
CA ASN A 105 -0.75 13.84 5.41
C ASN A 105 0.21 14.43 4.38
N ARG A 106 1.11 15.33 4.81
CA ARG A 106 2.00 16.05 3.88
C ARG A 106 3.25 15.29 3.45
N TYR A 107 3.48 14.09 3.97
CA TYR A 107 4.79 13.41 3.90
C TYR A 107 4.71 12.06 3.19
N HIS A 108 4.01 11.08 3.77
CA HIS A 108 3.96 9.72 3.29
C HIS A 108 2.51 9.26 3.15
N VAL A 109 2.07 9.04 1.92
CA VAL A 109 0.76 8.49 1.58
C VAL A 109 0.97 7.09 1.00
N PRO A 110 0.72 6.04 1.79
CA PRO A 110 0.95 4.68 1.32
C PRO A 110 -0.07 4.24 0.28
N VAL A 111 0.44 3.58 -0.75
CA VAL A 111 -0.37 3.05 -1.84
C VAL A 111 -0.71 1.58 -1.59
N VAL A 112 -1.98 1.24 -1.75
CA VAL A 112 -2.50 -0.12 -1.72
C VAL A 112 -2.98 -0.48 -3.11
N VAL A 113 -2.47 -1.59 -3.65
CA VAL A 113 -2.83 -2.09 -4.99
C VAL A 113 -3.42 -3.48 -4.86
N VAL A 114 -4.65 -3.65 -5.34
CA VAL A 114 -5.37 -4.93 -5.27
C VAL A 114 -5.91 -5.27 -6.65
N PRO A 115 -5.65 -6.48 -7.18
CA PRO A 115 -6.29 -6.94 -8.41
C PRO A 115 -7.80 -7.14 -8.20
N GLU A 116 -8.60 -6.66 -9.15
CA GLU A 116 -10.05 -6.84 -9.15
C GLU A 116 -10.44 -8.18 -9.78
N GLY A 117 -11.39 -8.88 -9.16
CA GLY A 117 -11.94 -10.16 -9.62
C GLY A 117 -11.54 -11.36 -8.77
N SER A 118 -12.48 -12.30 -8.57
CA SER A 118 -12.18 -13.57 -7.91
C SER A 118 -11.38 -14.47 -8.86
N PRO A 119 -10.41 -15.28 -8.39
CA PRO A 119 -9.79 -16.32 -9.21
C PRO A 119 -10.82 -17.28 -9.85
N SER A 120 -12.04 -17.32 -9.31
CA SER A 120 -13.16 -18.15 -9.77
C SER A 120 -13.99 -17.54 -10.91
N ASP A 121 -13.86 -16.23 -11.21
CA ASP A 121 -14.62 -15.55 -12.27
C ASP A 121 -13.86 -15.54 -13.61
N THR A 122 -13.16 -16.64 -13.88
CA THR A 122 -12.10 -16.79 -14.89
C THR A 122 -12.60 -17.09 -16.30
N HIS A 123 -13.82 -16.72 -16.64
CA HIS A 123 -14.36 -17.10 -17.95
C HIS A 123 -13.82 -16.29 -19.12
N GLU A 124 -13.41 -15.02 -18.96
CA GLU A 124 -12.83 -14.21 -20.06
C GLU A 124 -11.96 -13.04 -19.54
N GLN A 125 -10.76 -13.27 -18.98
CA GLN A 125 -9.89 -12.14 -18.59
C GLN A 125 -9.01 -11.67 -19.76
N ALA A 126 -9.59 -10.84 -20.63
CA ALA A 126 -8.85 -10.08 -21.64
C ALA A 126 -8.14 -8.84 -21.06
N SER A 127 -8.17 -8.64 -19.74
CA SER A 127 -7.58 -7.49 -19.06
C SER A 127 -7.23 -7.78 -17.60
N LEU A 128 -6.22 -7.10 -17.07
CA LEU A 128 -5.95 -6.99 -15.63
C LEU A 128 -6.51 -5.66 -15.13
N ARG A 129 -7.36 -5.72 -14.10
CA ARG A 129 -7.92 -4.55 -13.43
C ARG A 129 -7.34 -4.42 -12.03
N LEU A 130 -6.95 -3.21 -11.65
CA LEU A 130 -6.36 -2.91 -10.36
C LEU A 130 -7.17 -1.81 -9.66
N GLN A 131 -7.54 -2.05 -8.41
CA GLN A 131 -7.92 -1.00 -7.47
C GLN A 131 -6.64 -0.43 -6.88
N VAL A 132 -6.46 0.88 -7.00
CA VAL A 132 -5.32 1.61 -6.45
C VAL A 132 -5.85 2.66 -5.49
N THR A 133 -5.60 2.45 -4.20
CA THR A 133 -6.18 3.23 -3.11
C THR A 133 -5.12 3.66 -2.12
N ASN A 134 -5.47 4.57 -1.21
CA ASN A 134 -4.75 4.69 0.06
C ASN A 134 -5.22 3.61 1.06
N VAL A 135 -4.69 3.69 2.28
CA VAL A 135 -4.96 2.74 3.38
C VAL A 135 -6.37 2.79 3.95
N LEU A 136 -7.14 3.83 3.64
CA LEU A 136 -8.57 3.91 3.94
C LEU A 136 -9.45 3.48 2.76
N SER A 137 -8.87 2.80 1.78
CA SER A 137 -9.56 2.37 0.56
C SER A 137 -10.15 3.53 -0.26
N GLN A 138 -9.60 4.73 -0.11
CA GLN A 138 -10.00 5.87 -0.95
C GLN A 138 -9.27 5.78 -2.30
N PRO A 139 -9.96 5.84 -3.44
CA PRO A 139 -9.35 5.74 -4.77
C PRO A 139 -8.32 6.84 -5.04
N LEU A 140 -7.17 6.46 -5.58
CA LEU A 140 -6.13 7.40 -6.04
C LEU A 140 -6.31 7.72 -7.53
N THR A 141 -7.43 8.35 -7.88
CA THR A 141 -7.84 8.57 -9.29
C THR A 141 -6.91 9.47 -10.10
N GLN A 142 -6.07 10.28 -9.44
CA GLN A 142 -5.06 11.11 -10.09
C GLN A 142 -3.72 10.37 -10.31
N ALA A 143 -3.58 9.14 -9.81
CA ALA A 143 -2.37 8.36 -10.00
C ALA A 143 -2.22 7.89 -11.45
N THR A 144 -0.97 7.73 -11.88
CA THR A 144 -0.61 7.04 -13.12
C THR A 144 -0.10 5.65 -12.77
N VAL A 145 -0.75 4.61 -13.31
CA VAL A 145 -0.36 3.22 -13.07
C VAL A 145 0.32 2.65 -14.30
N LYS A 146 1.52 2.10 -14.10
CA LYS A 146 2.37 1.54 -15.16
C LYS A 146 2.74 0.10 -14.83
N LEU A 147 2.69 -0.76 -15.82
CA LEU A 147 3.35 -2.06 -15.79
C LEU A 147 4.82 -1.87 -16.17
N GLU A 148 5.72 -2.21 -15.26
CA GLU A 148 7.15 -2.28 -15.56
C GLU A 148 7.44 -3.51 -16.41
N HIS A 149 6.99 -4.67 -15.94
CA HIS A 149 7.09 -5.94 -16.66
C HIS A 149 6.06 -6.97 -16.17
N ALA A 150 5.68 -7.90 -17.05
CA ALA A 150 4.93 -9.10 -16.72
C ALA A 150 5.76 -10.32 -17.09
N LYS A 151 5.91 -11.27 -16.16
CA LYS A 151 6.65 -12.52 -16.36
C LYS A 151 5.73 -13.72 -16.23
N SER A 152 5.87 -14.68 -17.14
CA SER A 152 5.25 -15.99 -16.97
C SER A 152 5.92 -16.72 -15.80
N VAL A 153 5.15 -17.23 -14.85
CA VAL A 153 5.70 -17.99 -13.72
C VAL A 153 6.36 -19.29 -14.20
N ALA A 154 5.76 -19.95 -15.21
CA ALA A 154 6.23 -21.22 -15.73
C ALA A 154 7.54 -21.10 -16.52
N SER A 155 7.65 -20.11 -17.40
CA SER A 155 8.82 -19.95 -18.29
C SER A 155 9.83 -18.90 -17.82
N ARG A 156 9.46 -18.07 -16.83
CA ARG A 156 10.19 -16.88 -16.39
C ARG A 156 10.42 -15.82 -17.48
N ALA A 157 9.84 -15.99 -18.67
CA ALA A 157 9.96 -15.06 -19.77
C ALA A 157 9.13 -13.80 -19.51
N VAL A 158 9.70 -12.64 -19.85
CA VAL A 158 8.97 -11.38 -19.90
C VAL A 158 8.07 -11.39 -21.13
N VAL A 159 6.76 -11.23 -20.92
CA VAL A 159 5.73 -11.32 -21.97
C VAL A 159 5.11 -9.96 -22.30
N LEU A 160 5.22 -8.99 -21.39
CA LEU A 160 4.79 -7.61 -21.56
C LEU A 160 5.67 -6.70 -20.71
N GLN A 161 5.93 -5.47 -21.15
CA GLN A 161 6.74 -4.52 -20.38
C GLN A 161 6.39 -3.08 -20.76
N LYS A 162 6.66 -2.15 -19.85
CA LYS A 162 6.57 -0.69 -20.07
C LYS A 162 5.24 -0.27 -20.69
N THR A 163 4.13 -0.76 -20.14
CA THR A 163 2.78 -0.47 -20.63
C THR A 163 1.99 0.28 -19.58
N SER A 164 1.20 1.27 -19.96
CA SER A 164 0.37 2.04 -19.03
C SER A 164 -1.02 1.41 -18.89
N PHE A 165 -1.58 1.47 -17.69
CA PHE A 165 -2.98 1.16 -17.46
C PHE A 165 -3.85 2.36 -17.88
N THR A 166 -5.09 2.08 -18.26
CA THR A 166 -6.10 3.09 -18.57
C THR A 166 -7.06 3.23 -17.39
N PRO A 167 -7.32 4.45 -16.87
CA PRO A 167 -8.31 4.63 -15.83
C PRO A 167 -9.73 4.37 -16.38
N VAL A 168 -10.51 3.57 -15.66
CA VAL A 168 -11.90 3.21 -15.97
C VAL A 168 -12.72 3.35 -14.68
N GLY A 169 -13.30 4.54 -14.46
CA GLY A 169 -13.92 4.86 -13.17
C GLY A 169 -12.87 4.92 -12.06
N ASP A 170 -13.06 4.15 -10.99
CA ASP A 170 -12.15 4.07 -9.83
C ASP A 170 -11.09 2.95 -9.96
N VAL A 171 -11.02 2.26 -11.10
CA VAL A 171 -10.06 1.18 -11.36
C VAL A 171 -9.12 1.51 -12.52
N PHE A 172 -7.97 0.84 -12.55
CA PHE A 172 -6.99 0.92 -13.62
C PHE A 172 -7.00 -0.39 -14.41
N GLU A 173 -7.28 -0.32 -15.70
CA GLU A 173 -7.38 -1.48 -16.58
C GLU A 173 -6.20 -1.55 -17.55
N LEU A 174 -5.55 -2.71 -17.62
CA LEU A 174 -4.60 -3.07 -18.65
C LEU A 174 -5.20 -4.16 -19.53
N ASN A 175 -5.53 -3.81 -20.77
CA ASN A 175 -6.11 -4.72 -21.73
C ASN A 175 -5.03 -5.51 -22.50
N PHE A 176 -5.24 -6.81 -22.68
CA PHE A 176 -4.32 -7.76 -23.28
C PHE A 176 -4.60 -8.08 -24.75
N MET A 177 -5.55 -7.41 -25.40
CA MET A 177 -6.06 -7.77 -26.74
C MET A 177 -4.98 -7.88 -27.85
N ASN A 178 -3.81 -7.25 -27.67
CA ASN A 178 -2.69 -7.33 -28.61
C ASN A 178 -1.50 -8.15 -28.11
N VAL A 179 -1.64 -8.84 -26.98
CA VAL A 179 -0.57 -9.60 -26.33
C VAL A 179 -0.97 -11.07 -26.30
N LYS A 180 -0.16 -11.91 -26.93
CA LYS A 180 -0.36 -13.37 -26.89
C LYS A 180 0.17 -13.91 -25.57
N PHE A 181 -0.69 -13.97 -24.57
CA PHE A 181 -0.41 -14.78 -23.39
C PHE A 181 -0.65 -16.26 -23.73
N SER A 182 -0.16 -17.16 -22.88
CA SER A 182 -0.71 -18.51 -22.73
C SER A 182 -1.47 -18.58 -21.41
N SER A 183 -2.45 -19.49 -21.27
CA SER A 183 -3.09 -19.70 -19.97
C SER A 183 -2.06 -20.07 -18.91
N GLY A 184 -2.12 -19.45 -17.73
CA GLY A 184 -1.13 -19.67 -16.67
C GLY A 184 -1.01 -18.51 -15.68
N TYR A 185 -0.14 -18.69 -14.69
CA TYR A 185 0.20 -17.65 -13.72
C TYR A 185 1.25 -16.69 -14.28
N TYR A 186 1.05 -15.41 -13.95
CA TYR A 186 1.94 -14.31 -14.29
C TYR A 186 2.20 -13.43 -13.08
N ASP A 187 3.45 -12.99 -12.95
CA ASP A 187 3.87 -11.99 -11.98
C ASP A 187 3.95 -10.63 -12.72
N PHE A 188 3.17 -9.66 -12.25
CA PHE A 188 3.08 -8.32 -12.79
C PHE A 188 3.76 -7.33 -11.85
N SER A 189 4.83 -6.71 -12.33
CA SER A 189 5.54 -5.65 -11.63
C SER A 189 4.91 -4.30 -12.00
N VAL A 190 4.26 -3.66 -11.02
CA VAL A 190 3.43 -2.47 -11.21
C VAL A 190 4.03 -1.29 -10.44
N LYS A 191 4.11 -0.13 -11.09
CA LYS A 191 4.50 1.15 -10.52
C LYS A 191 3.33 2.12 -10.51
N VAL A 192 3.11 2.79 -9.38
CA VAL A 192 2.13 3.86 -9.20
C VAL A 192 2.88 5.19 -9.04
N GLU A 193 2.54 6.18 -9.85
CA GLU A 193 3.16 7.51 -9.87
C GLU A 193 2.10 8.61 -9.75
N GLY A 194 2.52 9.84 -9.47
CA GLY A 194 1.64 11.01 -9.46
C GLY A 194 1.99 11.96 -8.32
N ASP A 195 1.61 11.59 -7.10
CA ASP A 195 1.95 12.33 -5.89
C ASP A 195 3.34 11.93 -5.38
N ASN A 196 4.17 12.90 -5.00
CA ASN A 196 5.52 12.63 -4.49
C ASN A 196 5.51 11.99 -3.09
N ARG A 197 4.37 12.04 -2.39
CA ARG A 197 4.15 11.38 -1.10
C ARG A 197 3.87 9.89 -1.24
N TYR A 198 3.63 9.38 -2.45
CA TYR A 198 3.29 7.96 -2.64
C TYR A 198 4.46 7.04 -2.29
N ILE A 199 4.28 6.26 -1.23
CA ILE A 199 5.21 5.20 -0.79
C ILE A 199 4.58 3.82 -0.99
N ALA A 200 5.39 2.76 -0.94
CA ALA A 200 4.97 1.39 -1.31
C ALA A 200 4.36 1.34 -2.73
N ASN A 201 4.78 2.25 -3.61
CA ASN A 201 4.19 2.46 -4.91
C ASN A 201 4.76 1.54 -6.02
N SER A 202 5.61 0.59 -5.65
CA SER A 202 6.11 -0.50 -6.50
C SER A 202 5.65 -1.82 -5.90
N VAL A 203 4.86 -2.59 -6.65
CA VAL A 203 4.24 -3.84 -6.16
C VAL A 203 4.36 -4.95 -7.18
N GLU A 204 4.50 -6.19 -6.70
CA GLU A 204 4.35 -7.40 -7.51
C GLU A 204 2.95 -7.98 -7.29
N VAL A 205 2.20 -8.16 -8.37
CA VAL A 205 0.84 -8.73 -8.37
C VAL A 205 0.88 -10.04 -9.14
N SER A 206 0.52 -11.16 -8.50
CA SER A 206 0.40 -12.45 -9.20
C SER A 206 -1.05 -12.71 -9.58
N ALA A 207 -1.31 -13.03 -10.85
CA ALA A 207 -2.65 -13.37 -11.34
C ALA A 207 -2.63 -14.54 -12.34
N PHE A 208 -3.72 -15.30 -12.39
CA PHE A 208 -3.91 -16.38 -13.35
C PHE A 208 -4.70 -15.88 -14.56
N LEU A 209 -4.14 -16.01 -15.75
CA LEU A 209 -4.81 -15.67 -17.00
C LEU A 209 -5.36 -16.95 -17.65
N VAL A 210 -6.62 -16.90 -18.09
CA VAL A 210 -7.25 -17.92 -18.93
C VAL A 210 -7.42 -17.37 -20.34
N ILE A 211 -6.87 -18.06 -21.33
CA ILE A 211 -7.13 -17.78 -22.73
C ILE A 211 -7.95 -18.93 -23.30
N PRO A 212 -9.16 -18.67 -23.82
CA PRO A 212 -9.96 -19.69 -24.47
C PRO A 212 -9.23 -20.18 -25.72
N ILE A 213 -9.01 -21.49 -25.79
CA ILE A 213 -8.61 -22.14 -27.04
C ILE A 213 -9.80 -21.97 -27.97
N LYS A 214 -9.66 -21.23 -29.08
CA LYS A 214 -10.70 -21.23 -30.12
C LYS A 214 -10.94 -22.69 -30.52
N SER A 215 -12.10 -23.24 -30.19
CA SER A 215 -12.55 -24.50 -30.77
C SER A 215 -12.61 -24.28 -32.27
N THR A 216 -11.66 -24.86 -33.00
CA THR A 216 -11.75 -24.94 -34.44
C THR A 216 -13.00 -25.75 -34.73
N GLU A 217 -14.05 -25.09 -35.25
CA GLU A 217 -15.18 -25.78 -35.82
C GLU A 217 -14.64 -26.78 -36.85
N MET A 218 -14.73 -28.08 -36.52
CA MET A 218 -14.59 -29.14 -37.50
C MET A 218 -15.71 -28.96 -38.52
N THR A 219 -15.40 -28.22 -39.57
CA THR A 219 -16.26 -28.16 -40.75
C THR A 219 -16.11 -29.51 -41.45
N LYS A 220 -17.27 -30.19 -41.54
CA LYS A 220 -17.57 -31.49 -42.16
C LYS A 220 -16.64 -31.95 -43.28
#